data_AF-A4ARS5-F1
#
_entry.id   AF-A4ARS5-F1
#
_cell.length_a   1.000
_cell.length_b   1.000
_cell.length_c   1.000
_cell.angle_alpha   90.00
_cell.angle_beta   90.00
_cell.angle_gamma   90.00
#
_symmetry.space_group_name_H-M   'P 1'
#
loop_
_entity.id
_entity.type
_entity.pdbx_description
1 polymer ?
#
loop_
_entity_poly.entity_id
_entity_poly.type
_entity_poly.pdbx_seq_one_letter_code
_entity_poly.pdbx_strand_id
1 'polypeptide(L)'
;MSKRALKKYLAELRKKELEAQLMDLYTRFPVVKEYYDFIFNPKEDKMVQEAKARISNEYFPLKRRRPKARRSVAQKYIKHFIKLGVEPHLIADIMLYNLEVAQAFSMDRNVPEAFYKSMLNSFNEMVQFVSLNALLPNFKERIVKAYNITQENDWSFQEGFSRALDILD
;
A
#
# COMPACT_ATOMS: atom_id res chain seq x y z
N MET A 1 25.37 -20.00 2.37
CA MET A 1 26.38 -18.94 2.19
C MET A 1 25.90 -17.69 2.94
N SER A 2 26.73 -17.04 3.76
CA SER A 2 26.34 -15.82 4.49
C SER A 2 26.49 -14.55 3.63
N LYS A 3 25.89 -13.42 4.04
CA LYS A 3 26.05 -12.12 3.36
C LYS A 3 27.54 -11.72 3.21
N ARG A 4 28.35 -12.01 4.23
CA ARG A 4 29.80 -11.77 4.21
C ARG A 4 30.52 -12.67 3.18
N ALA A 5 30.16 -13.94 3.12
CA ALA A 5 30.74 -14.87 2.15
C ALA A 5 30.36 -14.51 0.71
N LEU A 6 29.09 -14.12 0.47
CA LEU A 6 28.65 -13.63 -0.84
C LEU A 6 29.42 -12.37 -1.26
N LYS A 7 29.60 -11.40 -0.35
CA LYS A 7 30.36 -10.18 -0.64
C LYS A 7 31.81 -10.48 -1.05
N LYS A 8 32.46 -11.43 -0.37
CA LYS A 8 33.82 -11.88 -0.72
C LYS A 8 33.83 -12.53 -2.11
N TYR A 9 32.92 -13.46 -2.38
CA TYR A 9 32.78 -14.11 -3.67
C TYR A 9 32.59 -13.10 -4.82
N LEU A 10 31.67 -12.14 -4.66
CA LEU A 10 31.42 -11.11 -5.68
C LEU A 10 32.64 -10.21 -5.93
N ALA A 11 33.47 -9.96 -4.91
CA ALA A 11 34.68 -9.14 -5.05
C ALA A 11 35.80 -9.84 -5.83
N GLU A 12 35.75 -11.16 -5.95
CA GLU A 12 36.71 -11.98 -6.70
C GLU A 12 36.32 -12.13 -8.18
N LEU A 13 35.08 -11.79 -8.56
CA LEU A 13 34.58 -11.92 -9.93
C LEU A 13 35.00 -10.75 -10.83
N ARG A 14 35.24 -11.06 -12.11
CA ARG A 14 35.44 -10.05 -13.15
C ARG A 14 34.11 -9.45 -13.58
N LYS A 15 34.15 -8.23 -14.12
CA LYS A 15 32.95 -7.51 -14.61
C LYS A 15 32.03 -8.35 -15.49
N LYS A 16 32.58 -9.09 -16.47
CA LYS A 16 31.78 -9.94 -17.38
C LYS A 16 31.05 -11.08 -16.66
N GLU A 17 31.65 -11.64 -15.63
CA GLU A 17 31.06 -12.72 -14.84
C GLU A 17 29.93 -12.18 -13.95
N LEU A 18 30.11 -10.99 -13.38
CA LEU A 18 29.06 -10.27 -12.65
C LEU A 18 27.87 -9.92 -13.56
N GLU A 19 28.13 -9.41 -14.77
CA GLU A 19 27.09 -9.11 -15.75
C GLU A 19 26.29 -10.36 -16.13
N ALA A 20 26.97 -11.47 -16.43
CA ALA A 20 26.31 -12.74 -16.73
C ALA A 20 25.47 -13.25 -15.56
N GLN A 21 25.98 -13.14 -14.33
CA GLN A 21 25.24 -13.53 -13.13
C GLN A 21 24.00 -12.66 -12.90
N LEU A 22 24.10 -11.34 -13.07
CA LEU A 22 22.95 -10.43 -12.95
C LEU A 22 21.87 -10.72 -14.02
N MET A 23 22.29 -11.02 -15.25
CA MET A 23 21.35 -11.40 -16.32
C MET A 23 20.67 -12.75 -16.04
N ASP A 24 21.38 -13.73 -15.47
CA ASP A 24 20.76 -14.99 -15.01
C ASP A 24 19.75 -14.72 -13.89
N LEU A 25 20.06 -13.84 -12.93
CA LEU A 25 19.10 -13.46 -11.89
C LEU A 25 17.85 -12.80 -12.47
N TYR A 26 18.01 -11.86 -13.41
CA TYR A 26 16.90 -11.21 -14.11
C TYR A 26 16.04 -12.22 -14.87
N THR A 27 16.66 -13.18 -15.56
CA THR A 27 15.94 -14.17 -16.37
C THR A 27 15.23 -15.21 -15.51
N ARG A 28 15.86 -15.63 -14.40
CA ARG A 28 15.39 -16.74 -13.57
C ARG A 28 14.34 -16.32 -12.54
N PHE A 29 14.41 -15.11 -12.01
CA PHE A 29 13.56 -14.67 -10.90
C PHE A 29 12.62 -13.53 -11.33
N PRO A 30 11.30 -13.78 -11.41
CA PRO A 30 10.32 -12.76 -11.81
C PRO A 30 10.38 -11.48 -10.97
N VAL A 31 10.67 -11.59 -9.67
CA VAL A 31 10.78 -10.43 -8.76
C VAL A 31 12.01 -9.56 -9.04
N VAL A 32 13.09 -10.14 -9.57
CA VAL A 32 14.28 -9.37 -9.99
C VAL A 32 13.99 -8.67 -11.30
N LYS A 33 13.33 -9.37 -12.23
CA LYS A 33 12.83 -8.78 -13.47
C LYS A 33 11.92 -7.60 -13.21
N GLU A 34 10.90 -7.78 -12.37
CA GLU A 34 9.96 -6.73 -11.98
C GLU A 34 10.66 -5.51 -11.39
N TYR A 35 11.65 -5.70 -10.51
CA TYR A 35 12.43 -4.61 -9.96
C TYR A 35 13.18 -3.82 -11.05
N TYR A 36 13.89 -4.50 -11.95
CA TYR A 36 14.60 -3.80 -13.03
C TYR A 36 13.63 -3.13 -14.02
N ASP A 37 12.56 -3.82 -14.41
CA ASP A 37 11.53 -3.28 -15.31
C ASP A 37 10.90 -2.01 -14.71
N PHE A 38 10.69 -1.99 -13.38
CA PHE A 38 10.24 -0.81 -12.65
C PHE A 38 11.27 0.31 -12.64
N ILE A 39 12.53 0.04 -12.28
CA ILE A 39 13.57 1.08 -12.21
C ILE A 39 13.82 1.75 -13.57
N PHE A 40 13.74 0.99 -14.67
CA PHE A 40 13.94 1.53 -16.02
C PHE A 40 12.69 2.14 -16.64
N ASN A 41 11.49 1.72 -16.22
CA ASN A 41 10.23 2.20 -16.77
C ASN A 41 9.14 2.20 -15.68
N PRO A 42 9.23 3.13 -14.71
CA PRO A 42 8.34 3.20 -13.56
C PRO A 42 6.99 3.75 -14.04
N LYS A 43 6.14 2.87 -14.58
CA LYS A 43 4.76 3.20 -14.97
C LYS A 43 3.86 3.35 -13.74
N GLU A 44 4.32 4.12 -12.75
CA GLU A 44 3.73 4.20 -11.42
C GLU A 44 2.27 4.61 -11.45
N ASP A 45 1.93 5.63 -12.25
CA ASP A 45 0.53 6.07 -12.42
C ASP A 45 -0.37 4.91 -12.86
N LYS A 46 0.08 4.13 -13.85
CA LYS A 46 -0.67 2.98 -14.34
C LYS A 46 -0.81 1.91 -13.26
N MET A 47 0.26 1.64 -12.51
CA MET A 47 0.25 0.65 -11.41
C MET A 47 -0.72 1.08 -10.30
N VAL A 48 -0.72 2.37 -9.95
CA VAL A 48 -1.63 2.95 -8.95
C VAL A 48 -3.07 2.86 -9.41
N GLN A 49 -3.37 3.22 -10.67
CA GLN A 49 -4.72 3.11 -11.22
C GLN A 49 -5.23 1.67 -11.24
N GLU A 50 -4.37 0.71 -11.63
CA GLU A 50 -4.71 -0.71 -11.58
C GLU A 50 -4.97 -1.19 -10.15
N ALA A 51 -4.14 -0.77 -9.18
CA ALA A 51 -4.34 -1.09 -7.76
C ALA A 51 -5.67 -0.52 -7.24
N LYS A 52 -5.95 0.77 -7.50
CA LYS A 52 -7.22 1.42 -7.12
C LYS A 52 -8.43 0.70 -7.72
N ALA A 53 -8.39 0.39 -9.01
CA ALA A 53 -9.47 -0.35 -9.67
C ALA A 53 -9.69 -1.74 -9.03
N ARG A 54 -8.61 -2.44 -8.66
CA ARG A 54 -8.68 -3.75 -8.00
C ARG A 54 -9.24 -3.65 -6.59
N ILE A 55 -8.82 -2.65 -5.81
CA ILE A 55 -9.35 -2.37 -4.47
C ILE A 55 -10.85 -2.05 -4.57
N SER A 56 -11.23 -1.10 -5.42
CA SER A 56 -12.63 -0.72 -5.65
C SER A 56 -13.51 -1.92 -5.97
N ASN A 57 -13.05 -2.78 -6.89
CA ASN A 57 -13.82 -3.96 -7.32
C ASN A 57 -13.99 -5.03 -6.22
N GLU A 58 -13.25 -4.99 -5.11
CA GLU A 58 -13.51 -5.85 -3.95
C GLU A 58 -14.78 -5.45 -3.19
N TYR A 59 -15.05 -4.14 -3.13
CA TYR A 59 -16.18 -3.53 -2.40
C TYR A 59 -17.37 -3.23 -3.33
N PHE A 60 -17.08 -2.88 -4.58
CA PHE A 60 -18.04 -2.50 -5.61
C PHE A 60 -17.74 -3.22 -6.93
N PRO A 61 -18.04 -4.52 -7.03
CA PRO A 61 -17.72 -5.29 -8.22
C PRO A 61 -18.52 -4.81 -9.45
N LEU A 62 -17.84 -4.59 -10.57
CA LEU A 62 -18.47 -4.12 -11.82
C LEU A 62 -19.39 -5.17 -12.48
N LYS A 63 -19.09 -6.46 -12.28
CA LYS A 63 -19.94 -7.56 -12.73
C LYS A 63 -20.98 -7.84 -11.65
N ARG A 64 -22.20 -8.28 -12.03
CA ARG A 64 -23.30 -8.69 -11.13
C ARG A 64 -22.88 -9.83 -10.18
N ARG A 65 -22.07 -9.51 -9.18
CA ARG A 65 -21.48 -10.42 -8.19
C ARG A 65 -21.55 -9.73 -6.84
N ARG A 66 -21.64 -10.53 -5.78
CA ARG A 66 -21.59 -10.01 -4.42
C ARG A 66 -20.17 -9.49 -4.12
N PRO A 67 -20.04 -8.36 -3.41
CA PRO A 67 -18.75 -7.84 -3.00
C PRO A 67 -18.08 -8.83 -2.04
N LYS A 68 -16.76 -8.98 -2.19
CA LYS A 68 -15.97 -9.87 -1.33
C LYS A 68 -15.35 -9.14 -0.14
N ALA A 69 -15.20 -7.81 -0.23
CA ALA A 69 -14.65 -6.95 0.81
C ALA A 69 -13.34 -7.48 1.42
N ARG A 70 -12.45 -8.03 0.57
CA ARG A 70 -11.18 -8.61 1.03
C ARG A 70 -10.17 -7.51 1.31
N ARG A 71 -10.10 -7.13 2.58
CA ARG A 71 -9.16 -6.15 3.14
C ARG A 71 -7.68 -6.43 2.80
N SER A 72 -7.32 -7.71 2.64
CA SER A 72 -5.95 -8.13 2.30
C SER A 72 -5.49 -7.72 0.89
N VAL A 73 -6.41 -7.38 -0.02
CA VAL A 73 -6.06 -6.98 -1.38
C VAL A 73 -5.32 -5.64 -1.39
N ALA A 74 -5.84 -4.63 -0.69
CA ALA A 74 -5.17 -3.34 -0.58
C ALA A 74 -3.80 -3.50 0.11
N GLN A 75 -3.74 -4.24 1.22
CA GLN A 75 -2.49 -4.47 1.95
C GLN A 75 -1.42 -5.15 1.10
N LYS A 76 -1.81 -6.05 0.19
CA LYS A 76 -0.88 -6.69 -0.75
C LYS A 76 -0.25 -5.66 -1.69
N TYR A 77 -1.04 -4.74 -2.26
CA TYR A 77 -0.52 -3.68 -3.13
C TYR A 77 0.38 -2.70 -2.37
N ILE A 78 -0.06 -2.22 -1.20
CA ILE A 78 0.72 -1.28 -0.37
C ILE A 78 2.09 -1.88 -0.03
N LYS A 79 2.13 -3.11 0.50
CA LYS A 79 3.40 -3.80 0.82
C LYS A 79 4.28 -4.00 -0.42
N HIS A 80 3.67 -4.32 -1.56
CA HIS A 80 4.39 -4.51 -2.79
C HIS A 80 5.01 -3.20 -3.30
N PHE A 81 4.28 -2.10 -3.27
CA PHE A 81 4.75 -0.77 -3.71
C PHE A 81 5.84 -0.22 -2.80
N ILE A 82 5.72 -0.39 -1.49
CA ILE A 82 6.81 -0.07 -0.54
C ILE A 82 8.07 -0.87 -0.87
N LYS A 83 7.93 -2.18 -1.16
CA LYS A 83 9.08 -3.04 -1.48
C LYS A 83 9.72 -2.68 -2.82
N LEU A 84 8.91 -2.29 -3.80
CA LEU A 84 9.36 -1.94 -5.14
C LEU A 84 10.04 -0.55 -5.16
N GLY A 85 9.71 0.30 -4.19
CA GLY A 85 10.22 1.67 -4.09
C GLY A 85 9.40 2.67 -4.90
N VAL A 86 8.08 2.45 -4.98
CA VAL A 86 7.14 3.41 -5.57
C VAL A 86 7.18 4.72 -4.80
N GLU A 87 7.00 5.83 -5.50
CA GLU A 87 6.97 7.17 -4.92
C GLU A 87 6.00 7.24 -3.70
N PRO A 88 6.46 7.78 -2.54
CA PRO A 88 5.66 7.79 -1.31
C PRO A 88 4.29 8.47 -1.40
N HIS A 89 4.16 9.60 -2.10
CA HIS A 89 2.87 10.27 -2.31
C HIS A 89 1.85 9.35 -3.00
N LEU A 90 2.26 8.56 -4.00
CA LEU A 90 1.41 7.56 -4.65
C LEU A 90 1.01 6.40 -3.71
N ILE A 91 1.92 5.97 -2.83
CA ILE A 91 1.60 4.94 -1.81
C ILE A 91 0.57 5.49 -0.82
N ALA A 92 0.79 6.70 -0.29
CA ALA A 92 -0.13 7.36 0.64
C ALA A 92 -1.52 7.55 0.03
N ASP A 93 -1.58 7.92 -1.26
CA ASP A 93 -2.83 8.05 -2.00
C ASP A 93 -3.62 6.73 -2.07
N ILE A 94 -2.94 5.58 -2.24
CA ILE A 94 -3.60 4.26 -2.20
C ILE A 94 -4.05 3.88 -0.80
N MET A 95 -3.22 4.13 0.22
CA MET A 95 -3.58 3.85 1.61
C MET A 95 -4.86 4.58 2.00
N LEU A 96 -4.97 5.85 1.60
CA LEU A 96 -6.15 6.67 1.87
C LEU A 96 -7.34 6.28 0.99
N TYR A 97 -7.11 5.99 -0.29
CA TYR A 97 -8.15 5.49 -1.19
C TYR A 97 -8.79 4.19 -0.68
N ASN A 98 -8.00 3.29 -0.10
CA ASN A 98 -8.54 2.07 0.52
C ASN A 98 -9.52 2.38 1.66
N LEU A 99 -9.21 3.37 2.50
CA LEU A 99 -10.10 3.80 3.58
C LEU A 99 -11.38 4.44 3.03
N GLU A 100 -11.25 5.34 2.05
CA GLU A 100 -12.39 6.03 1.42
C GLU A 100 -13.37 5.04 0.77
N VAL A 101 -12.85 4.04 0.05
CA VAL A 101 -13.69 3.00 -0.56
C VAL A 101 -14.35 2.12 0.50
N ALA A 102 -13.63 1.78 1.57
CA ALA A 102 -14.19 1.00 2.68
C ALA A 102 -15.29 1.77 3.43
N GLN A 103 -15.12 3.09 3.60
CA GLN A 103 -16.13 3.97 4.19
C GLN A 103 -17.38 4.05 3.34
N ALA A 104 -17.24 4.29 2.03
CA ALA A 104 -18.37 4.26 1.12
C ALA A 104 -19.09 2.91 1.16
N PHE A 105 -18.34 1.81 1.32
CA PHE A 105 -18.93 0.47 1.40
C PHE A 105 -19.74 0.24 2.68
N SER A 106 -19.33 0.80 3.82
CA SER A 106 -20.02 0.58 5.10
C SER A 106 -21.29 1.40 5.27
N MET A 107 -21.45 2.54 4.57
CA MET A 107 -22.56 3.48 4.77
C MET A 107 -23.94 2.81 4.74
N ASP A 108 -24.16 1.90 3.79
CA ASP A 108 -25.46 1.21 3.63
C ASP A 108 -25.40 -0.27 4.03
N ARG A 109 -24.42 -0.67 4.86
CA ARG A 109 -24.17 -2.09 5.15
C ARG A 109 -23.83 -2.35 6.61
N ASN A 110 -24.47 -3.38 7.17
CA ASN A 110 -24.04 -3.96 8.43
C ASN A 110 -22.75 -4.78 8.23
N VAL A 111 -21.61 -4.15 8.53
CA VAL A 111 -20.28 -4.79 8.47
C VAL A 111 -19.86 -5.27 9.88
N PRO A 112 -19.13 -6.39 9.99
CA PRO A 112 -18.73 -6.92 11.29
C PRO A 112 -17.70 -6.03 11.98
N GLU A 113 -17.62 -6.05 13.31
CA GLU A 113 -16.64 -5.26 14.09
C GLU A 113 -15.18 -5.44 13.63
N ALA A 114 -14.82 -6.66 13.21
CA ALA A 114 -13.50 -6.95 12.65
C ALA A 114 -13.16 -6.09 11.41
N PHE A 115 -14.17 -5.61 10.68
CA PHE A 115 -14.02 -4.64 9.59
C PHE A 115 -13.46 -3.32 10.12
N TYR A 116 -14.13 -2.71 11.11
CA TYR A 116 -13.71 -1.45 11.72
C TYR A 116 -12.33 -1.56 12.34
N LYS A 117 -12.04 -2.64 13.07
CA LYS A 117 -10.71 -2.90 13.61
C LYS A 117 -9.63 -2.92 12.54
N SER A 118 -9.91 -3.53 11.38
CA SER A 118 -8.97 -3.53 10.26
C SER A 118 -8.80 -2.15 9.64
N MET A 119 -9.86 -1.33 9.59
CA MET A 119 -9.76 0.04 9.05
C MET A 119 -9.01 0.96 10.00
N LEU A 120 -9.17 0.80 11.31
CA LEU A 120 -8.34 1.49 12.30
C LEU A 120 -6.85 1.18 12.10
N ASN A 121 -6.51 -0.10 11.91
CA ASN A 121 -5.12 -0.48 11.62
C ASN A 121 -4.62 0.18 10.33
N SER A 122 -5.42 0.18 9.25
CA SER A 122 -5.05 0.87 8.00
C SER A 122 -4.92 2.38 8.16
N PHE A 123 -5.74 3.01 9.00
CA PHE A 123 -5.67 4.43 9.32
C PHE A 123 -4.38 4.77 10.07
N ASN A 124 -4.03 3.99 11.10
CA ASN A 124 -2.78 4.13 11.85
C ASN A 124 -1.56 3.99 10.95
N GLU A 125 -1.52 2.93 10.11
CA GLU A 125 -0.44 2.73 9.15
C GLU A 125 -0.33 3.91 8.18
N MET A 126 -1.46 4.44 7.70
CA MET A 126 -1.51 5.56 6.76
C MET A 126 -1.01 6.87 7.39
N VAL A 127 -1.51 7.22 8.58
CA VAL A 127 -1.09 8.45 9.29
C VAL A 127 0.41 8.40 9.60
N GLN A 128 0.90 7.26 10.10
CA GLN A 128 2.33 7.06 10.35
C GLN A 128 3.15 7.20 9.06
N PHE A 129 2.71 6.59 7.96
CA PHE A 129 3.41 6.67 6.68
C PHE A 129 3.45 8.10 6.15
N VAL A 130 2.34 8.84 6.21
CA VAL A 130 2.26 10.25 5.79
C VAL A 130 3.18 11.13 6.63
N SER A 131 3.21 10.93 7.95
CA SER A 131 4.10 11.67 8.87
C SER A 131 5.58 11.40 8.56
N LEU A 132 5.99 10.12 8.47
CA LEU A 132 7.37 9.73 8.21
C LEU A 132 7.92 10.24 6.86
N ASN A 133 7.05 10.43 5.87
CA ASN A 133 7.42 10.92 4.54
C ASN A 133 7.14 12.43 4.35
N ALA A 134 6.76 13.16 5.42
CA ALA A 134 6.46 14.60 5.38
C ALA A 134 5.36 14.99 4.34
N LEU A 135 4.37 14.12 4.15
CA LEU A 135 3.31 14.29 3.14
C LEU A 135 2.04 14.97 3.68
N LEU A 136 2.01 15.35 4.95
CA LEU A 136 0.82 15.92 5.59
C LEU A 136 0.20 17.09 4.83
N PRO A 137 0.98 18.07 4.29
CA PRO A 137 0.39 19.19 3.53
C PRO A 137 -0.47 18.74 2.33
N ASN A 138 -0.15 17.59 1.73
CA ASN A 138 -0.87 17.06 0.58
C ASN A 138 -2.12 16.26 0.95
N PHE A 139 -2.15 15.66 2.14
CA PHE A 139 -3.18 14.69 2.54
C PHE A 139 -4.05 15.13 3.71
N LYS A 140 -3.73 16.24 4.40
CA LYS A 140 -4.42 16.72 5.60
C LYS A 140 -5.94 16.74 5.44
N GLU A 141 -6.44 17.35 4.36
CA GLU A 141 -7.89 17.47 4.13
C GLU A 141 -8.57 16.10 4.02
N ARG A 142 -7.99 15.18 3.23
CA ARG A 142 -8.53 13.83 3.05
C ARG A 142 -8.43 13.00 4.34
N ILE A 143 -7.37 13.16 5.12
CA ILE A 143 -7.21 12.47 6.42
C ILE A 143 -8.27 12.94 7.41
N VAL A 144 -8.45 14.25 7.56
CA VAL A 144 -9.47 14.83 8.44
C VAL A 144 -10.87 14.39 8.01
N LYS A 145 -11.14 14.40 6.70
CA LYS A 145 -12.41 13.90 6.16
C LYS A 145 -12.63 12.43 6.50
N ALA A 146 -11.62 11.58 6.29
CA ALA A 146 -11.70 10.16 6.63
C ALA A 146 -11.95 9.97 8.15
N TYR A 147 -11.29 10.73 9.02
CA TYR A 147 -11.55 10.72 10.46
C TYR A 147 -12.99 11.16 10.80
N ASN A 148 -13.46 12.28 10.25
CA ASN A 148 -14.81 12.79 10.54
C ASN A 148 -15.89 11.77 10.16
N ILE A 149 -15.74 11.08 9.02
CA ILE A 149 -16.66 10.02 8.61
C ILE A 149 -16.76 8.91 9.67
N THR A 150 -15.66 8.55 10.35
CA THR A 150 -15.73 7.55 11.43
C THR A 150 -16.49 8.05 12.65
N GLN A 151 -16.41 9.35 12.92
CA GLN A 151 -17.15 9.97 14.03
C GLN A 151 -18.65 10.08 13.71
N GLU A 152 -18.98 10.64 12.55
CA GLU A 152 -20.35 10.91 12.11
C GLU A 152 -21.19 9.65 11.86
N ASN A 153 -20.54 8.52 11.56
CA ASN A 153 -21.21 7.25 11.26
C ASN A 153 -21.07 6.22 12.40
N ASP A 154 -20.70 6.66 13.60
CA ASP A 154 -20.59 5.82 14.80
C ASP A 154 -19.77 4.52 14.58
N TRP A 155 -18.67 4.63 13.82
CA TRP A 155 -17.78 3.50 13.60
C TRP A 155 -17.23 2.99 14.93
N SER A 156 -17.09 1.67 15.10
CA SER A 156 -16.40 1.15 16.28
C SER A 156 -14.97 1.69 16.37
N PHE A 157 -14.45 1.84 17.61
CA PHE A 157 -13.09 2.30 17.90
C PHE A 157 -12.79 3.78 17.59
N GLN A 158 -13.77 4.68 17.66
CA GLN A 158 -13.61 6.12 17.40
C GLN A 158 -12.42 6.76 18.13
N GLU A 159 -12.23 6.45 19.42
CA GLU A 159 -11.07 6.95 20.18
C GLU A 159 -9.73 6.53 19.57
N GLY A 160 -9.65 5.33 19.00
CA GLY A 160 -8.46 4.84 18.33
C GLY A 160 -8.12 5.68 17.11
N PHE A 161 -9.13 6.07 16.32
CA PHE A 161 -8.94 6.96 15.17
C PHE A 161 -8.51 8.36 15.62
N SER A 162 -9.01 8.85 16.76
CA SER A 162 -8.61 10.13 17.33
C SER A 162 -7.13 10.12 17.74
N ARG A 163 -6.72 9.14 18.54
CA ARG A 163 -5.32 9.00 19.01
C ARG A 163 -4.32 8.84 17.87
N ALA A 164 -4.76 8.30 16.73
CA ALA A 164 -3.91 8.16 15.56
C ALA A 164 -3.45 9.52 15.02
N LEU A 165 -4.28 10.57 15.16
CA LEU A 165 -3.99 11.91 14.68
C LEU A 165 -2.95 12.64 15.53
N ASP A 166 -2.72 12.24 16.78
CA ASP A 166 -1.73 12.83 17.70
C ASP A 166 -0.29 12.78 17.11
N ILE A 167 -0.03 11.94 16.12
CA ILE A 167 1.26 11.81 15.40
C ILE A 167 1.46 12.91 14.35
N LEU A 168 0.39 13.66 14.02
CA LEU A 168 0.38 14.73 13.01
C LEU A 168 0.50 16.14 13.62
N ASP A 169 0.47 16.25 14.95
CA ASP A 169 0.76 17.47 15.71
C ASP A 169 2.28 17.74 15.78
#